data_AF-A0A7J5DHS8-F1
#
_entry.id   AF-A0A7J5DHS8-F1
#
_cell.length_a   1.000
_cell.length_b   1.000
_cell.length_c   1.000
_cell.angle_alpha   90.00
_cell.angle_beta   90.00
_cell.angle_gamma   90.00
#
_symmetry.space_group_name_H-M   'P 1'
#
loop_
_entity.id
_entity.type
_entity.pdbx_description
1 polymer ?
#
loop_
_entity_poly.entity_id
_entity_poly.type
_entity_poly.pdbx_seq_one_letter_code
_entity_poly.pdbx_strand_id
1 'polypeptide(L)'
;MRKMFSRANRTAVTVVAAAFMASGVVVAGATNASAVDCRVGHLLCGAVKNRTGETMHYTTSLGEGPHYCDVWNWTGTTEAEFKHAKCKQLSFGNGTRGGNGTGVDVDAFTFVNHGYHERFSRVGTWHWRAKGVWTKILSGEIADCGIGDNNEVWCTVLVQA
;
A
#
# COMPACT_ATOMS: atom_id res chain seq x y z
N MET A 1 47.56 41.37 20.36
CA MET A 1 47.99 40.68 21.60
C MET A 1 46.75 40.16 22.32
N ARG A 2 46.79 38.88 22.71
CA ARG A 2 45.69 38.13 23.36
C ARG A 2 45.33 38.74 24.72
N LYS A 3 44.04 38.72 25.08
CA LYS A 3 43.61 38.61 26.48
C LYS A 3 42.61 37.46 26.59
N MET A 4 43.07 36.40 27.24
CA MET A 4 42.24 35.31 27.78
C MET A 4 41.71 35.73 29.15
N PHE A 5 40.44 35.48 29.39
CA PHE A 5 39.78 35.22 30.68
C PHE A 5 38.49 34.48 30.32
N SER A 6 37.92 33.52 31.03
CA SER A 6 38.27 32.68 32.17
C SER A 6 37.17 31.61 32.21
N ARG A 7 37.48 30.41 32.72
CA ARG A 7 36.54 29.32 32.96
C ARG A 7 35.48 29.70 34.00
N ALA A 8 34.25 29.22 33.80
CA ALA A 8 33.21 28.89 34.80
C ALA A 8 31.94 28.46 34.03
N ASN A 9 31.06 27.55 34.45
CA ASN A 9 31.03 26.49 35.45
C ASN A 9 29.60 25.91 35.32
N ARG A 10 29.45 24.58 35.33
CA ARG A 10 28.25 23.83 35.76
C ARG A 10 27.02 24.03 34.84
N THR A 11 26.10 23.10 34.62
CA THR A 11 25.58 22.00 35.45
C THR A 11 24.80 21.08 34.51
N ALA A 12 24.87 19.77 34.73
CA ALA A 12 23.95 18.82 34.11
C ALA A 12 22.51 19.10 34.59
N VAL A 13 21.55 19.03 33.67
CA VAL A 13 20.14 18.82 33.99
C VAL A 13 19.65 17.67 33.14
N THR A 14 19.67 16.49 33.75
CA THR A 14 18.83 15.35 33.41
C THR A 14 17.36 15.77 33.42
N VAL A 15 16.65 15.59 32.30
CA VAL A 15 15.19 15.63 32.30
C VAL A 15 14.67 14.22 32.01
N VAL A 16 13.83 13.82 32.96
CA VAL A 16 13.19 12.53 33.19
C VAL A 16 12.33 12.10 32.00
N ALA A 17 12.31 10.78 31.77
CA ALA A 17 11.49 10.08 30.79
C ALA A 17 9.99 10.40 30.91
N ALA A 18 9.37 10.73 29.79
CA ALA A 18 7.92 10.62 29.62
C ALA A 18 7.63 9.31 28.88
N ALA A 19 7.25 8.29 29.64
CA ALA A 19 6.72 7.05 29.10
C ALA A 19 5.29 7.30 28.58
N PHE A 20 5.13 7.41 27.26
CA PHE A 20 3.81 7.29 26.66
C PHE A 20 3.46 5.81 26.55
N MET A 21 2.60 5.34 27.45
CA MET A 21 1.88 4.09 27.26
C MET A 21 0.87 4.30 26.14
N ALA A 22 1.31 4.10 24.90
CA ALA A 22 0.41 3.93 23.78
C ALA A 22 -0.14 2.51 23.85
N SER A 23 -1.39 2.39 24.27
CA SER A 23 -2.20 1.18 24.21
C SER A 23 -2.13 0.61 22.80
N GLY A 24 -1.33 -0.43 22.61
CA GLY A 24 -1.28 -1.18 21.37
C GLY A 24 -2.62 -1.86 21.16
N VAL A 25 -3.48 -1.26 20.33
CA VAL A 25 -4.54 -2.01 19.67
C VAL A 25 -3.82 -2.99 18.76
N VAL A 26 -3.78 -4.25 19.19
CA VAL A 26 -3.37 -5.36 18.35
C VAL A 26 -4.42 -5.43 17.24
N VAL A 27 -4.09 -4.93 16.05
CA VAL A 27 -4.91 -5.19 14.87
C VAL A 27 -4.85 -6.70 14.67
N ALA A 28 -5.98 -7.35 14.89
CA ALA A 28 -6.17 -8.78 14.71
C ALA A 28 -5.61 -9.19 13.34
N GLY A 29 -4.92 -10.34 13.35
CA GLY A 29 -4.01 -10.78 12.30
C GLY A 29 -4.49 -10.55 10.87
N ALA A 30 -3.56 -10.09 10.04
CA ALA A 30 -3.66 -10.24 8.60
C ALA A 30 -3.93 -11.73 8.32
N THR A 31 -5.16 -12.02 7.93
CA THR A 31 -5.49 -13.33 7.41
C THR A 31 -4.66 -13.53 6.16
N ASN A 32 -4.05 -14.72 6.04
CA ASN A 32 -3.35 -15.12 4.82
C ASN A 32 -4.23 -14.74 3.63
N ALA A 33 -3.65 -14.09 2.64
CA ALA A 33 -4.35 -13.57 1.48
C ALA A 33 -4.98 -14.70 0.66
N SER A 34 -6.16 -15.13 1.11
CA SER A 34 -7.14 -15.92 0.39
C SER A 34 -8.08 -14.90 -0.21
N ALA A 35 -8.35 -14.99 -1.51
CA ALA A 35 -9.55 -14.39 -2.09
C ALA A 35 -10.74 -14.94 -1.28
N VAL A 36 -11.24 -14.19 -0.30
CA VAL A 36 -12.41 -14.59 0.46
C VAL A 36 -13.57 -14.34 -0.48
N ASP A 37 -14.25 -15.43 -0.88
CA ASP A 37 -15.38 -15.49 -1.80
C ASP A 37 -16.18 -14.17 -1.79
N CYS A 38 -15.85 -13.23 -2.68
CA CYS A 38 -16.49 -11.91 -2.76
C CYS A 38 -17.85 -12.06 -3.45
N ARG A 39 -18.71 -12.87 -2.85
CA ARG A 39 -20.10 -13.05 -3.27
C ARG A 39 -20.96 -12.07 -2.52
N VAL A 40 -22.13 -11.77 -3.08
CA VAL A 40 -23.17 -10.97 -2.43
C VAL A 40 -23.44 -11.54 -1.03
N GLY A 41 -23.01 -10.83 0.02
CA GLY A 41 -23.08 -11.28 1.42
C GLY A 41 -21.75 -11.36 2.16
N HIS A 42 -20.61 -11.45 1.45
CA HIS A 42 -19.29 -11.24 2.02
C HIS A 42 -18.93 -9.76 1.95
N LEU A 43 -18.54 -9.20 3.09
CA LEU A 43 -18.42 -7.76 3.25
C LEU A 43 -17.09 -7.20 2.73
N LEU A 44 -16.02 -7.99 2.74
CA LEU A 44 -14.67 -7.50 2.49
C LEU A 44 -14.19 -7.95 1.11
N CYS A 45 -14.02 -7.00 0.20
CA CYS A 45 -13.46 -7.24 -1.12
C CYS A 45 -12.47 -6.13 -1.46
N GLY A 46 -11.31 -6.46 -2.00
CA GLY A 46 -10.29 -5.53 -2.43
C GLY A 46 -10.78 -4.60 -3.54
N ALA A 47 -10.29 -3.38 -3.55
CA ALA A 47 -10.64 -2.36 -4.51
C ALA A 47 -9.44 -1.58 -5.03
N VAL A 48 -9.60 -1.00 -6.20
CA VAL A 48 -8.67 -0.02 -6.76
C VAL A 48 -9.46 1.17 -7.26
N LYS A 49 -8.94 2.37 -7.01
CA LYS A 49 -9.52 3.63 -7.44
C LYS A 49 -8.45 4.44 -8.17
N ASN A 50 -8.69 4.63 -9.46
CA ASN A 50 -7.80 5.33 -10.36
C ASN A 50 -8.32 6.74 -10.63
N ARG A 51 -7.64 7.75 -10.11
CA ARG A 51 -7.87 9.18 -10.38
C ARG A 51 -6.68 9.81 -11.12
N THR A 52 -5.85 8.99 -11.76
CA THR A 52 -4.58 9.44 -12.33
C THR A 52 -4.72 10.02 -13.74
N GLY A 53 -5.74 9.63 -14.51
CA GLY A 53 -5.79 9.86 -15.95
C GLY A 53 -5.07 8.78 -16.76
N GLU A 54 -4.21 7.98 -16.13
CA GLU A 54 -3.45 6.90 -16.74
C GLU A 54 -4.24 5.59 -16.77
N THR A 55 -3.82 4.66 -17.63
CA THR A 55 -4.37 3.30 -17.65
C THR A 55 -3.79 2.48 -16.50
N MET A 56 -4.65 2.01 -15.61
CA MET A 56 -4.30 1.08 -14.54
C MET A 56 -4.64 -0.36 -14.96
N HIS A 57 -3.79 -1.30 -14.56
CA HIS A 57 -4.07 -2.73 -14.67
C HIS A 57 -4.38 -3.31 -13.29
N TYR A 58 -5.31 -4.27 -13.25
CA TYR A 58 -5.67 -5.00 -12.05
C TYR A 58 -5.97 -6.47 -12.37
N THR A 59 -6.03 -7.31 -11.34
CA THR A 59 -6.42 -8.73 -11.44
C THR A 59 -7.38 -9.07 -10.31
N THR A 60 -8.31 -9.98 -10.59
CA THR A 60 -9.26 -10.59 -9.64
C THR A 60 -9.08 -12.10 -9.53
N SER A 61 -7.93 -12.59 -10.00
CA SER A 61 -7.60 -14.02 -10.12
C SER A 61 -6.10 -14.22 -9.94
N LEU A 62 -5.50 -13.54 -8.95
CA LEU A 62 -4.07 -13.68 -8.72
C LEU A 62 -3.73 -15.12 -8.28
N GLY A 63 -2.84 -15.77 -9.02
CA GLY A 63 -2.53 -17.20 -8.91
C GLY A 63 -3.10 -18.05 -10.05
N GLU A 64 -4.03 -17.52 -10.85
CA GLU A 64 -4.72 -18.24 -11.91
C GLU A 64 -4.83 -17.43 -13.21
N GLY A 65 -5.05 -18.10 -14.34
CA GLY A 65 -5.28 -17.42 -15.62
C GLY A 65 -4.10 -17.46 -16.61
N PRO A 66 -4.23 -16.75 -17.75
CA PRO A 66 -3.38 -16.95 -18.92
C PRO A 66 -2.11 -16.08 -18.94
N HIS A 67 -2.03 -15.04 -18.12
CA HIS A 67 -0.88 -14.12 -18.07
C HIS A 67 -0.04 -14.37 -16.83
N TYR A 68 1.03 -13.60 -16.69
CA TYR A 68 1.86 -13.58 -15.49
C TYR A 68 1.96 -12.16 -14.91
N CYS A 69 2.05 -12.09 -13.59
CA CYS A 69 2.14 -10.87 -12.80
C CYS A 69 3.34 -11.00 -11.85
N ASP A 70 4.28 -10.06 -11.94
CA ASP A 70 5.42 -9.96 -11.02
C ASP A 70 5.00 -9.18 -9.78
N VAL A 71 4.56 -9.90 -8.75
CA VAL A 71 4.07 -9.33 -7.50
C VAL A 71 5.25 -9.13 -6.56
N TRP A 72 5.43 -7.94 -6.00
CA TRP A 72 6.54 -7.67 -5.08
C TRP A 72 6.23 -8.02 -3.62
N ASN A 73 4.96 -8.06 -3.23
CA ASN A 73 4.49 -8.37 -1.88
C ASN A 73 3.49 -9.54 -1.91
N TRP A 74 3.95 -10.75 -2.19
CA TRP A 74 3.06 -11.90 -2.41
C TRP A 74 2.07 -12.18 -1.26
N THR A 75 2.46 -11.98 -0.01
CA THR A 75 1.57 -12.10 1.16
C THR A 75 0.61 -10.92 1.35
N GLY A 76 0.73 -9.86 0.56
CA GLY A 76 -0.09 -8.63 0.69
C GLY A 76 0.36 -7.70 1.82
N THR A 77 1.48 -8.01 2.48
CA THR A 77 2.07 -7.16 3.52
C THR A 77 2.95 -6.07 2.90
N THR A 78 3.60 -5.26 3.74
CA THR A 78 4.60 -4.27 3.30
C THR A 78 5.99 -4.88 3.09
N GLU A 79 6.19 -6.16 3.42
CA GLU A 79 7.47 -6.84 3.26
C GLU A 79 7.67 -7.30 1.82
N ALA A 80 8.91 -7.22 1.35
CA ALA A 80 9.26 -7.64 0.01
C ALA A 80 9.29 -9.18 -0.10
N GLU A 81 8.40 -9.72 -0.90
CA GLU A 81 8.25 -11.13 -1.19
C GLU A 81 7.85 -11.27 -2.66
N PHE A 82 8.86 -11.34 -3.53
CA PHE A 82 8.63 -11.37 -4.97
C PHE A 82 8.10 -12.73 -5.42
N LYS A 83 7.04 -12.70 -6.23
CA LYS A 83 6.52 -13.90 -6.90
C LYS A 83 6.06 -13.59 -8.32
N HIS A 84 6.54 -14.41 -9.25
CA HIS A 84 6.02 -14.51 -10.60
C HIS A 84 4.80 -15.43 -10.59
N ALA A 85 3.60 -14.87 -10.54
CA ALA A 85 2.35 -15.62 -10.40
C ALA A 85 1.52 -15.56 -11.68
N LYS A 86 0.74 -16.61 -11.96
CA LYS A 86 -0.29 -16.53 -13.00
C LYS A 86 -1.35 -15.49 -12.62
N CYS A 87 -1.94 -14.83 -13.60
CA CYS A 87 -3.02 -13.87 -13.39
C CYS A 87 -3.84 -13.67 -14.67
N LYS A 88 -5.07 -13.16 -14.53
CA LYS A 88 -5.77 -12.47 -15.62
C LYS A 88 -5.61 -10.97 -15.44
N GLN A 89 -4.97 -10.32 -16.41
CA GLN A 89 -4.79 -8.87 -16.39
C GLN A 89 -5.98 -8.17 -17.05
N LEU A 90 -6.57 -7.21 -16.33
CA LEU A 90 -7.65 -6.34 -16.79
C LEU A 90 -7.17 -4.90 -16.73
N SER A 91 -7.59 -4.06 -17.67
CA SER A 91 -7.21 -2.64 -17.73
C SER A 91 -8.42 -1.73 -17.63
N PHE A 92 -8.25 -0.56 -17.00
CA PHE A 92 -9.25 0.50 -16.99
C PHE A 92 -8.60 1.88 -16.84
N GLY A 93 -9.29 2.91 -17.33
CA GLY A 93 -8.91 4.32 -17.12
C GLY A 93 -9.37 4.83 -15.75
N ASN A 94 -9.95 6.03 -15.71
CA ASN A 94 -10.44 6.61 -14.46
C ASN A 94 -11.65 5.87 -13.89
N GLY A 95 -11.74 5.81 -12.56
CA GLY A 95 -12.88 5.27 -11.82
C GLY A 95 -12.47 4.31 -10.70
N THR A 96 -13.43 3.50 -10.24
CA THR A 96 -13.21 2.49 -9.20
C THR A 96 -13.54 1.10 -9.74
N ARG A 97 -12.82 0.08 -9.27
CA ARG A 97 -13.08 -1.35 -9.51
C ARG A 97 -12.99 -2.12 -8.20
N GLY A 98 -13.87 -3.09 -8.02
CA GLY A 98 -13.95 -3.86 -6.77
C GLY A 98 -14.50 -3.08 -5.60
N GLY A 99 -14.37 -3.69 -4.43
CA GLY A 99 -14.76 -3.10 -3.15
C GLY A 99 -15.93 -3.79 -2.48
N ASN A 100 -16.10 -3.44 -1.22
CA ASN A 100 -17.11 -4.02 -0.34
C ASN A 100 -18.51 -3.89 -0.96
N GLY A 101 -19.25 -5.00 -1.01
CA GLY A 101 -20.61 -5.05 -1.57
C GLY A 101 -20.71 -4.99 -3.10
N THR A 102 -19.59 -4.93 -3.83
CA THR A 102 -19.61 -4.89 -5.30
C THR A 102 -19.65 -6.27 -5.96
N GLY A 103 -19.30 -7.33 -5.22
CA GLY A 103 -19.14 -8.68 -5.76
C GLY A 103 -17.87 -8.88 -6.60
N VAL A 104 -16.93 -7.92 -6.56
CA VAL A 104 -15.64 -7.98 -7.25
C VAL A 104 -14.50 -7.80 -6.25
N ASP A 105 -13.64 -8.81 -6.14
CA ASP A 105 -12.42 -8.78 -5.31
C ASP A 105 -11.20 -8.46 -6.18
N VAL A 106 -10.60 -7.29 -5.99
CA VAL A 106 -9.34 -6.96 -6.67
C VAL A 106 -8.18 -7.46 -5.82
N ASP A 107 -7.39 -8.38 -6.36
CA ASP A 107 -6.25 -8.96 -5.66
C ASP A 107 -5.01 -8.08 -5.72
N ALA A 108 -4.75 -7.45 -6.87
CA ALA A 108 -3.53 -6.70 -7.12
C ALA A 108 -3.70 -5.70 -8.27
N PHE A 109 -2.82 -4.71 -8.31
CA PHE A 109 -2.79 -3.67 -9.33
C PHE A 109 -1.38 -3.28 -9.78
N THR A 110 -1.29 -2.63 -10.93
CA THR A 110 -0.06 -2.02 -11.44
C THR A 110 -0.37 -0.92 -12.45
N PHE A 111 0.68 -0.19 -12.85
CA PHE A 111 0.71 0.66 -14.03
C PHE A 111 1.76 0.10 -14.99
N VAL A 112 1.34 -0.32 -16.20
CA VAL A 112 2.24 -1.02 -17.14
C VAL A 112 3.18 -0.08 -17.90
N ASN A 113 2.80 1.20 -18.03
CA ASN A 113 3.54 2.19 -18.80
C ASN A 113 4.37 3.15 -17.93
N HIS A 114 4.09 3.21 -16.63
CA HIS A 114 4.70 4.17 -15.69
C HIS A 114 5.02 3.48 -14.37
N GLY A 115 6.10 3.93 -13.71
CA GLY A 115 6.30 3.58 -12.30
C GLY A 115 5.33 4.35 -11.40
N TYR A 116 5.19 3.89 -10.17
CA TYR A 116 4.30 4.51 -9.19
C TYR A 116 4.86 4.39 -7.78
N HIS A 117 4.51 5.34 -6.92
CA HIS A 117 4.73 5.25 -5.49
C HIS A 117 3.54 4.58 -4.84
N GLU A 118 3.81 3.68 -3.91
CA GLU A 118 2.78 3.10 -3.05
C GLU A 118 3.14 3.28 -1.58
N ARG A 119 2.12 3.32 -0.74
CA ARG A 119 2.25 3.15 0.70
C ARG A 119 1.03 2.43 1.25
N PHE A 120 1.21 1.72 2.35
CA PHE A 120 0.13 1.13 3.13
C PHE A 120 -0.12 2.03 4.34
N SER A 121 -1.34 2.55 4.47
CA SER A 121 -1.77 3.60 5.41
C SER A 121 -1.46 5.05 5.01
N ARG A 122 -2.21 6.00 5.59
CA ARG A 122 -2.06 7.45 5.34
C ARG A 122 -0.75 8.05 5.84
N VAL A 123 -0.08 7.38 6.79
CA VAL A 123 1.17 7.83 7.42
C VAL A 123 2.33 6.87 7.13
N GLY A 124 2.11 5.87 6.28
CA GLY A 124 3.14 4.91 5.87
C GLY A 124 4.23 5.56 5.01
N THR A 125 5.38 4.89 4.97
CA THR A 125 6.50 5.26 4.09
C THR A 125 6.14 5.00 2.64
N TRP A 126 6.55 5.90 1.75
CA TRP A 126 6.39 5.74 0.32
C TRP A 126 7.48 4.86 -0.26
N HIS A 127 7.09 3.96 -1.14
CA HIS A 127 7.98 3.06 -1.85
C HIS A 127 7.74 3.17 -3.36
N TRP A 128 8.83 3.32 -4.10
CA TRP A 128 8.79 3.33 -5.56
C TRP A 128 8.67 1.92 -6.12
N ARG A 129 7.79 1.76 -7.11
CA ARG A 129 7.61 0.54 -7.90
C ARG A 129 7.84 0.83 -9.38
N ALA A 130 8.66 0.00 -10.00
CA ALA A 130 8.87 0.07 -11.44
C ALA A 130 7.57 -0.27 -12.20
N LYS A 131 7.44 0.22 -13.42
CA LYS A 131 6.30 -0.09 -14.30
C LYS A 131 6.13 -1.61 -14.44
N GLY A 132 4.88 -2.06 -14.42
CA GLY A 132 4.52 -3.49 -14.53
C GLY A 132 4.80 -4.33 -13.28
N VAL A 133 5.38 -3.77 -12.21
CA VAL A 133 5.48 -4.45 -10.91
C VAL A 133 4.13 -4.36 -10.21
N TRP A 134 3.60 -5.50 -9.78
CA TRP A 134 2.27 -5.63 -9.20
C TRP A 134 2.30 -5.47 -7.68
N THR A 135 1.43 -4.61 -7.16
CA THR A 135 1.18 -4.49 -5.71
C THR A 135 -0.08 -5.27 -5.38
N LYS A 136 0.07 -6.28 -4.53
CA LYS A 136 -1.04 -7.02 -3.96
C LYS A 136 -1.70 -6.19 -2.86
N ILE A 137 -3.02 -6.25 -2.80
CA ILE A 137 -3.84 -5.72 -1.72
C ILE A 137 -4.62 -6.86 -1.07
N LEU A 138 -5.05 -6.66 0.17
CA LEU A 138 -5.90 -7.60 0.90
C LEU A 138 -7.38 -7.31 0.66
N SER A 139 -8.22 -8.31 0.86
CA SER A 139 -9.68 -8.12 0.83
C SER A 139 -10.08 -7.09 1.90
N GLY A 140 -10.97 -6.17 1.54
CA GLY A 140 -11.35 -5.04 2.39
C GLY A 140 -10.39 -3.86 2.34
N GLU A 141 -9.31 -3.92 1.56
CA GLU A 141 -8.45 -2.77 1.28
C GLU A 141 -8.82 -2.09 -0.04
N ILE A 142 -8.48 -0.80 -0.17
CA ILE A 142 -8.60 -0.01 -1.38
C ILE A 142 -7.29 0.72 -1.67
N ALA A 143 -6.77 0.56 -2.89
CA ALA A 143 -5.70 1.42 -3.40
C ALA A 143 -6.32 2.67 -4.04
N ASP A 144 -6.21 3.84 -3.40
CA ASP A 144 -6.59 5.13 -3.99
C ASP A 144 -5.36 5.77 -4.63
N CYS A 145 -5.34 5.79 -5.96
CA CYS A 145 -4.26 6.30 -6.79
C CYS A 145 -4.63 7.63 -7.42
N GLY A 146 -3.72 8.60 -7.34
CA GLY A 146 -3.83 9.91 -7.99
C GLY A 146 -2.49 10.39 -8.52
N ILE A 147 -2.51 11.51 -9.24
CA ILE A 147 -1.29 12.23 -9.61
C ILE A 147 -0.83 13.06 -8.42
N GLY A 148 0.44 12.93 -8.05
CA GLY A 148 1.09 13.70 -7.01
C GLY A 148 2.22 14.57 -7.58
N ASP A 149 3.26 14.74 -6.78
CA ASP A 149 4.40 15.57 -7.14
C ASP A 149 5.08 15.08 -8.44
N ASN A 150 5.64 16.03 -9.20
CA ASN A 150 6.32 15.78 -10.47
C ASN A 150 5.51 15.02 -11.53
N ASN A 151 4.18 15.05 -11.45
CA ASN A 151 3.28 14.31 -12.34
C ASN A 151 3.48 12.78 -12.26
N GLU A 152 3.94 12.29 -11.09
CA GLU A 152 4.09 10.86 -10.83
C GLU A 152 2.79 10.28 -10.26
N VAL A 153 2.64 8.96 -10.35
CA VAL A 153 1.48 8.24 -9.80
C VAL A 153 1.75 7.88 -8.34
N TRP A 154 0.81 8.20 -7.46
CA TRP A 154 0.89 7.93 -6.03
C TRP A 154 -0.36 7.19 -5.55
N CYS A 155 -0.17 6.02 -4.95
CA CYS A 155 -1.22 5.13 -4.48
C CYS A 155 -1.15 4.95 -2.97
N THR A 156 -2.23 5.27 -2.24
CA THR A 156 -2.34 4.92 -0.82
C THR A 156 -3.29 3.74 -0.67
N VAL A 157 -2.80 2.64 -0.09
CA VAL A 157 -3.61 1.47 0.27
C VAL A 157 -4.19 1.66 1.67
N LEU A 158 -5.51 1.55 1.80
CA LEU A 158 -6.28 1.79 3.03
C LEU A 158 -7.30 0.70 3.26
N VAL A 159 -7.67 0.45 4.52
CA VAL A 159 -8.87 -0.34 4.83
C VAL A 159 -10.12 0.45 4.41
N GLN A 160 -11.07 -0.22 3.78
CA GLN A 160 -12.37 0.31 3.40
C GLN A 160 -13.27 0.47 4.64
N ALA A 161 -14.03 1.56 4.67
CA ALA A 161 -15.00 1.86 5.72
C ALA A 161 -16.36 1.21 5.45
#